data_AF-A0A7R7GXV8-F1
#
_entry.id   AF-A0A7R7GXV8-F1
#
_cell.length_a   1.000
_cell.length_b   1.000
_cell.length_c   1.000
_cell.angle_alpha   90.00
_cell.angle_beta   90.00
_cell.angle_gamma   90.00
#
_symmetry.space_group_name_H-M   'P 1'
#
loop_
_entity.id
_entity.type
_entity.pdbx_description
1 polymer ?
#
loop_
_entity_poly.entity_id
_entity_poly.type
_entity_poly.pdbx_seq_one_letter_code
_entity_poly.pdbx_strand_id
1 'polypeptide(L)'
;MPALDPRDRVQRFVLRARRVLAHSLVRDHLDLLSKTAQGTITVNVEWNHVTGEGKHRLQMKLPPEEQFESFAARLRPFVMRKESVYWAVVLDAVEKLLSKETLADLVDMQTLRDYWSEVVDGSQVAAQAYYVMTDNGQLSDVQLADLWLNSDALHTQPIQSAIGKDMSLNERYKAAAGVYSRIGACLQYTYIFVNYLVSEGLLELDRSAFTEPVVADSEIDQPTQAYCVPLGGAPMPTDMTELDLTKWKPVHEDPELMRVVRGKVQAAEEGTPEAS
;
A
#
# COMPACT_ATOMS: atom_id res chain seq x y z
N MET A 1 -9.35 -22.57 -5.84
CA MET A 1 -8.35 -22.06 -6.81
C MET A 1 -7.35 -23.18 -7.07
N PRO A 2 -6.92 -23.41 -8.32
CA PRO A 2 -5.84 -24.36 -8.60
C PRO A 2 -4.59 -23.95 -7.80
N ALA A 3 -3.79 -24.95 -7.40
CA ALA A 3 -2.54 -24.69 -6.72
C ALA A 3 -1.61 -23.95 -7.68
N LEU A 4 -1.28 -22.70 -7.37
CA LEU A 4 -0.24 -21.95 -8.06
C LEU A 4 1.10 -22.67 -7.89
N ASP A 5 1.88 -22.69 -8.95
CA ASP A 5 3.28 -23.12 -8.90
C ASP A 5 4.03 -22.33 -7.80
N PRO A 6 4.91 -22.98 -7.00
CA PRO A 6 5.67 -22.29 -5.97
C PRO A 6 6.48 -21.09 -6.49
N ARG A 7 7.10 -21.20 -7.68
CA ARG A 7 7.91 -20.14 -8.27
C ARG A 7 7.03 -18.95 -8.65
N ASP A 8 5.91 -19.20 -9.33
CA ASP A 8 4.92 -18.17 -9.66
C ASP A 8 4.41 -17.42 -8.43
N ARG A 9 4.20 -18.15 -7.32
CA ARG A 9 3.74 -17.55 -6.07
C ARG A 9 4.77 -16.59 -5.48
N VAL A 10 6.03 -17.00 -5.41
CA VAL A 10 7.10 -16.14 -4.89
C VAL A 10 7.32 -14.94 -5.81
N GLN A 11 7.26 -15.11 -7.13
CA GLN A 11 7.35 -13.99 -8.09
C GLN A 11 6.23 -12.96 -7.90
N ARG A 12 4.98 -13.42 -7.73
CA ARG A 12 3.84 -12.53 -7.42
C ARG A 12 4.02 -11.81 -6.10
N PHE A 13 4.55 -12.49 -5.08
CA PHE A 13 4.90 -11.86 -3.82
C PHE A 13 5.94 -10.76 -4.02
N VAL A 14 7.04 -11.02 -4.73
CA VAL A 14 8.11 -10.05 -5.02
C VAL A 14 7.56 -8.81 -5.72
N LEU A 15 6.77 -8.98 -6.79
CA LEU A 15 6.14 -7.87 -7.52
C LEU A 15 5.25 -7.02 -6.62
N ARG A 16 4.42 -7.65 -5.79
CA ARG A 16 3.51 -6.94 -4.87
C ARG A 16 4.27 -6.27 -3.74
N ALA A 17 5.30 -6.91 -3.19
CA ALA A 17 6.14 -6.34 -2.14
C ALA A 17 6.88 -5.10 -2.66
N ARG A 18 7.46 -5.16 -3.87
CA ARG A 18 8.06 -3.99 -4.54
C ARG A 18 7.07 -2.84 -4.69
N ARG A 19 5.79 -3.12 -4.99
CA ARG A 19 4.75 -2.09 -5.04
C ARG A 19 4.46 -1.44 -3.69
N VAL A 20 4.57 -2.18 -2.58
CA VAL A 20 4.48 -1.62 -1.23
C VAL A 20 5.72 -0.80 -0.91
N LEU A 21 6.92 -1.29 -1.25
CA LEU A 21 8.18 -0.60 -0.98
C LEU A 21 8.34 0.69 -1.81
N ALA A 22 7.73 0.75 -2.99
CA ALA A 22 7.68 1.95 -3.82
C ALA A 22 6.62 2.99 -3.37
N HIS A 23 5.85 2.71 -2.32
CA HIS A 23 4.82 3.60 -1.81
C HIS A 23 5.43 4.90 -1.26
N SER A 24 4.78 6.05 -1.48
CA SER A 24 5.27 7.36 -1.01
C SER A 24 5.51 7.38 0.49
N LEU A 25 4.63 6.78 1.29
CA LEU A 25 4.84 6.66 2.73
C LEU A 25 6.12 5.90 3.11
N VAL A 26 6.46 4.84 2.38
CA VAL A 26 7.70 4.08 2.63
C VAL A 26 8.91 4.89 2.14
N ARG A 27 8.81 5.54 0.98
CA ARG A 27 9.90 6.35 0.40
C ARG A 27 10.22 7.59 1.22
N ASP A 28 9.19 8.32 1.66
CA ASP A 28 9.31 9.67 2.21
C ASP A 28 9.29 9.67 3.75
N HIS A 29 8.77 8.61 4.39
CA HIS A 29 8.53 8.52 5.83
C HIS A 29 9.02 7.20 6.48
N LEU A 30 10.05 6.55 5.92
CA LEU A 30 10.57 5.27 6.43
C LEU A 30 10.95 5.28 7.92
N ASP A 31 11.63 6.33 8.39
CA ASP A 31 12.05 6.45 9.79
C ASP A 31 10.84 6.55 10.73
N LEU A 32 9.80 7.29 10.32
CA LEU A 32 8.56 7.41 11.07
C LEU A 32 7.80 6.08 11.13
N LEU A 33 7.73 5.36 10.00
CA LEU A 33 7.13 4.02 9.95
C LEU A 33 7.88 3.05 10.85
N SER A 34 9.22 3.07 10.83
CA SER A 34 10.06 2.21 11.68
C SER A 34 9.81 2.48 13.18
N LYS A 35 9.80 3.75 13.59
CA LYS A 35 9.49 4.15 14.97
C LYS A 35 8.08 3.75 15.40
N THR A 36 7.12 3.87 14.49
CA THR A 36 5.72 3.48 14.72
C THR A 36 5.60 1.97 14.88
N ALA A 37 6.28 1.18 14.04
CA ALA A 37 6.31 -0.29 14.15
C ALA A 37 6.93 -0.77 15.47
N GLN A 38 7.95 -0.06 15.97
CA GLN A 38 8.59 -0.35 17.25
C GLN A 38 7.80 0.12 18.48
N GLY A 39 6.72 0.89 18.28
CA GLY A 39 5.94 1.46 19.39
C GLY A 39 6.68 2.54 20.17
N THR A 40 7.55 3.32 19.52
CA THR A 40 8.31 4.39 20.21
C THR A 40 7.36 5.50 20.68
N ILE A 41 7.42 5.81 21.98
CA ILE A 41 6.64 6.88 22.62
C ILE A 41 7.59 7.88 23.26
N THR A 42 7.37 9.17 23.05
CA THR A 42 8.08 10.23 23.77
C THR A 42 7.24 10.72 24.94
N VAL A 43 7.76 10.60 26.16
CA VAL A 43 7.12 11.14 27.36
C VAL A 43 7.95 12.33 27.85
N ASN A 44 7.37 13.53 27.77
CA ASN A 44 7.98 14.73 28.32
C ASN A 44 7.50 14.93 29.76
N VAL A 45 8.44 15.14 30.68
CA VAL A 45 8.14 15.38 32.11
C VAL A 45 8.54 16.80 32.46
N GLU A 46 7.55 17.62 32.78
CA GLU A 46 7.75 18.97 33.32
C GLU A 46 7.63 18.90 34.84
N TRP A 47 8.74 19.11 35.54
CA TRP A 47 8.78 19.11 37.01
C TRP A 47 8.90 20.55 37.53
N ASN A 48 7.94 20.97 38.36
CA ASN A 48 8.05 22.22 39.09
C ASN A 48 8.79 21.98 40.42
N HIS A 49 10.06 22.40 40.49
CA HIS A 49 10.90 22.20 41.68
C HIS A 49 10.50 23.03 42.90
N VAL A 50 9.56 23.98 42.75
CA VAL A 50 9.07 24.85 43.83
C VAL A 50 7.77 24.32 44.43
N THR A 51 6.83 23.85 43.60
CA THR A 51 5.55 23.31 44.08
C THR A 51 5.57 21.79 44.29
N GLY A 52 6.57 21.10 43.73
CA GLY A 52 6.65 19.63 43.73
C GLY A 52 5.70 18.95 42.73
N GLU A 53 4.98 19.72 41.92
CA GLU A 53 4.06 19.18 40.92
C GLU A 53 4.80 18.75 39.64
N GLY A 54 4.55 17.52 39.19
CA GLY A 54 5.03 16.98 37.91
C GLY A 54 3.90 16.84 36.90
N LYS A 55 4.08 17.39 35.70
CA LYS A 55 3.20 17.16 34.54
C LYS A 55 3.90 16.20 33.57
N HIS A 56 3.17 15.17 33.15
CA HIS A 56 3.63 14.21 32.15
C HIS A 56 2.84 14.44 30.86
N ARG A 57 3.52 14.59 29.73
CA ARG A 57 2.89 14.71 28.40
C ARG A 57 3.41 13.62 27.50
N LEU A 58 2.52 12.70 27.13
CA LEU A 58 2.77 11.70 26.10
C LEU A 58 2.63 12.36 24.72
N GLN A 59 3.65 12.25 23.89
CA GLN A 59 3.65 12.70 22.51
C GLN A 59 3.98 11.52 21.59
N MET A 60 3.15 11.34 20.57
CA MET A 60 3.32 10.34 19.53
C MET A 60 3.14 11.01 18.18
N LYS A 61 4.10 10.82 17.29
CA LYS A 61 3.97 11.24 15.90
C LYS A 61 3.56 10.03 15.09
N LEU A 62 2.44 10.14 14.39
CA LEU A 62 1.92 9.09 13.52
C LEU A 62 2.10 9.48 12.04
N PRO A 63 2.12 8.50 11.12
CA PRO A 63 2.07 8.76 9.68
C PRO A 63 0.89 9.66 9.26
N PRO A 64 0.97 10.35 8.11
CA PRO A 64 -0.21 11.02 7.52
C PRO A 64 -1.29 9.98 7.16
N GLU A 65 -2.53 10.22 7.58
CA GLU A 65 -3.63 9.24 7.49
C GLU A 65 -3.94 8.80 6.05
N GLU A 66 -4.14 9.72 5.12
CA GLU A 66 -4.47 9.39 3.71
C GLU A 66 -3.41 8.48 3.06
N GLN A 67 -2.12 8.80 3.27
CA GLN A 67 -1.03 7.96 2.80
C GLN A 67 -1.02 6.60 3.52
N PHE A 68 -1.36 6.58 4.80
CA PHE A 68 -1.41 5.37 5.60
C PHE A 68 -2.55 4.43 5.20
N GLU A 69 -3.74 4.95 4.88
CA GLU A 69 -4.85 4.18 4.32
C GLU A 69 -4.44 3.45 3.05
N SER A 70 -3.80 4.18 2.14
CA SER A 70 -3.28 3.65 0.88
C SER A 70 -2.23 2.56 1.12
N PHE A 71 -1.35 2.75 2.10
CA PHE A 71 -0.34 1.77 2.51
C PHE A 71 -0.99 0.49 3.10
N ALA A 72 -1.90 0.64 4.07
CA ALA A 72 -2.60 -0.46 4.72
C ALA A 72 -3.42 -1.29 3.71
N ALA A 73 -4.09 -0.64 2.75
CA ALA A 73 -4.80 -1.31 1.67
C ALA A 73 -3.88 -2.22 0.83
N ARG A 74 -2.64 -1.78 0.56
CA ARG A 74 -1.66 -2.57 -0.20
C ARG A 74 -1.08 -3.74 0.61
N LEU A 75 -1.15 -3.70 1.94
CA LEU A 75 -0.70 -4.79 2.81
C LEU A 75 -1.73 -5.92 2.96
N ARG A 76 -3.02 -5.65 2.76
CA ARG A 76 -4.11 -6.64 2.92
C ARG A 76 -3.87 -7.98 2.19
N PRO A 77 -3.36 -8.00 0.94
CA PRO A 77 -3.16 -9.27 0.24
C PRO A 77 -2.20 -10.24 0.95
N PHE A 78 -1.27 -9.72 1.76
CA PHE A 78 -0.29 -10.55 2.46
C PHE A 78 -0.84 -11.18 3.74
N VAL A 79 -1.94 -10.67 4.29
CA VAL A 79 -2.55 -11.14 5.55
C VAL A 79 -3.89 -11.86 5.34
N MET A 80 -4.47 -11.79 4.13
CA MET A 80 -5.72 -12.47 3.80
C MET A 80 -5.48 -13.90 3.28
N ARG A 81 -5.92 -14.92 4.05
CA ARG A 81 -5.72 -16.35 3.72
C ARG A 81 -6.19 -16.80 2.32
N LYS A 82 -7.18 -16.09 1.75
CA LYS A 82 -7.72 -16.40 0.41
C LYS A 82 -6.83 -15.90 -0.73
N GLU A 83 -5.86 -15.04 -0.44
CA GLU A 83 -5.01 -14.41 -1.43
C GLU A 83 -3.82 -15.30 -1.80
N SER A 84 -3.41 -15.19 -3.06
CA SER A 84 -2.28 -15.98 -3.58
C SER A 84 -0.95 -15.64 -2.90
N VAL A 85 -0.81 -14.41 -2.40
CA VAL A 85 0.40 -13.87 -1.76
C VAL A 85 0.30 -13.82 -0.24
N TYR A 86 -0.64 -14.56 0.36
CA TYR A 86 -0.73 -14.71 1.80
C TYR A 86 0.60 -15.23 2.37
N TRP A 87 1.08 -14.63 3.47
CA TRP A 87 2.44 -14.85 3.97
C TRP A 87 2.78 -16.34 4.16
N ALA A 88 1.88 -17.13 4.74
CA ALA A 88 2.18 -18.52 5.08
C ALA A 88 2.41 -19.38 3.83
N VAL A 89 1.56 -19.21 2.83
CA VAL A 89 1.67 -19.96 1.56
C VAL A 89 2.86 -19.49 0.72
N VAL A 90 3.32 -18.25 0.91
CA VAL A 90 4.56 -17.75 0.31
C VAL A 90 5.77 -18.39 0.99
N LEU A 91 5.83 -18.42 2.33
CA LEU A 91 6.91 -19.09 3.05
C LEU A 91 6.98 -20.59 2.73
N ASP A 92 5.83 -21.27 2.61
CA ASP A 92 5.78 -22.66 2.15
C ASP A 92 6.31 -22.84 0.73
N ALA A 93 6.09 -21.87 -0.15
CA ALA A 93 6.62 -21.90 -1.51
C ALA A 93 8.13 -21.65 -1.53
N VAL A 94 8.63 -20.72 -0.72
CA VAL A 94 10.08 -20.49 -0.57
C VAL A 94 10.77 -21.75 -0.05
N GLU A 95 10.27 -22.36 1.03
CA GLU A 95 10.86 -23.58 1.59
C GLU A 95 10.91 -24.73 0.57
N LYS A 96 9.86 -24.90 -0.25
CA LYS A 96 9.83 -25.93 -1.30
C LYS A 96 10.85 -25.71 -2.42
N LEU A 97 11.24 -24.47 -2.67
CA LEU A 97 12.18 -24.11 -3.74
C LEU A 97 13.64 -24.17 -3.28
N LEU A 98 13.90 -24.13 -1.97
CA LEU A 98 15.24 -24.22 -1.42
C LEU A 98 15.75 -25.67 -1.39
N SER A 99 17.08 -25.83 -1.50
CA SER A 99 17.71 -27.13 -1.31
C SER A 99 17.72 -27.53 0.16
N LYS A 100 17.90 -28.83 0.43
CA LYS A 100 17.97 -29.35 1.81
C LYS A 100 19.19 -28.78 2.55
N GLU A 101 20.29 -28.59 1.84
CA GLU A 101 21.53 -28.03 2.37
C GLU A 101 21.31 -26.57 2.80
N THR A 102 20.66 -25.75 1.96
CA THR A 102 20.34 -24.36 2.31
C THR A 102 19.42 -24.25 3.51
N LEU A 103 18.41 -25.13 3.60
CA LEU A 103 17.50 -25.18 4.75
C LEU A 103 18.19 -25.62 6.05
N ALA A 104 19.18 -26.52 5.96
CA ALA A 104 19.90 -27.00 7.14
C ALA A 104 20.92 -25.98 7.67
N ASP A 105 21.62 -25.29 6.76
CA ASP A 105 22.82 -24.52 7.12
C ASP A 105 22.60 -23.01 7.21
N LEU A 106 21.60 -22.47 6.49
CA LEU A 106 21.48 -21.01 6.27
C LEU A 106 20.13 -20.41 6.62
N VAL A 107 19.05 -21.20 6.59
CA VAL A 107 17.69 -20.67 6.65
C VAL A 107 16.86 -21.31 7.75
N ASP A 108 16.50 -20.52 8.76
CA ASP A 108 15.47 -20.90 9.73
C ASP A 108 14.09 -20.42 9.27
N MET A 109 13.39 -21.29 8.53
CA MET A 109 12.03 -21.00 8.08
C MET A 109 11.01 -20.94 9.23
N GLN A 110 11.28 -21.58 10.37
CA GLN A 110 10.36 -21.58 11.50
C GLN A 110 10.38 -20.22 12.21
N THR A 111 11.55 -19.64 12.43
CA THR A 111 11.67 -18.28 12.98
C THR A 111 10.93 -17.24 12.13
N LEU A 112 11.01 -17.35 10.79
CA LEU A 112 10.25 -16.47 9.89
C LEU A 112 8.73 -16.66 10.03
N ARG A 113 8.27 -17.91 10.16
CA ARG A 113 6.85 -18.22 10.37
C ARG A 113 6.34 -17.71 11.71
N ASP A 114 7.12 -17.89 12.77
CA ASP A 114 6.76 -17.45 14.11
C ASP A 114 6.64 -15.93 14.15
N TYR A 115 7.58 -15.22 13.51
CA TYR A 115 7.52 -13.76 13.41
C TYR A 115 6.28 -13.26 12.65
N TRP A 116 5.96 -13.87 11.50
CA TRP A 116 4.73 -13.53 10.78
C TRP A 116 3.46 -13.89 11.57
N SER A 117 3.45 -15.06 12.20
CA SER A 117 2.35 -15.54 13.03
C SER A 117 2.10 -14.58 14.19
N GLU A 118 3.13 -14.13 14.90
CA GLU A 118 3.00 -13.14 15.97
C GLU A 118 2.38 -11.82 15.47
N VAL A 119 2.86 -11.31 14.33
CA VAL A 119 2.38 -10.04 13.76
C VAL A 119 1.02 -10.14 13.08
N VAL A 120 0.61 -11.31 12.59
CA VAL A 120 -0.66 -11.46 11.85
C VAL A 120 -1.71 -12.23 12.63
N ASP A 121 -1.37 -13.39 13.19
CA ASP A 121 -2.31 -14.27 13.91
C ASP A 121 -2.31 -13.99 15.42
N GLY A 122 -1.17 -13.64 16.03
CA GLY A 122 -1.08 -13.14 17.41
C GLY A 122 -1.93 -11.90 17.61
N SER A 123 -2.10 -11.14 16.52
CA SER A 123 -3.02 -10.00 16.44
C SER A 123 -4.50 -10.39 16.66
N GLN A 124 -4.89 -11.62 16.30
CA GLN A 124 -6.27 -12.11 16.42
C GLN A 124 -6.58 -12.69 17.80
N VAL A 125 -5.57 -13.01 18.60
CA VAL A 125 -5.72 -13.71 19.89
C VAL A 125 -5.42 -12.80 21.07
N ALA A 126 -4.52 -11.82 20.93
CA ALA A 126 -4.14 -10.90 21.98
C ALA A 126 -3.77 -9.51 21.43
N ALA A 127 -3.65 -8.53 22.31
CA ALA A 127 -3.03 -7.26 21.97
C ALA A 127 -1.57 -7.45 21.55
N GLN A 128 -1.16 -6.70 20.53
CA GLN A 128 0.24 -6.64 20.13
C GLN A 128 1.03 -5.59 20.92
N ALA A 129 0.35 -4.58 21.46
CA ALA A 129 1.01 -3.55 22.26
C ALA A 129 0.22 -3.17 23.51
N TYR A 130 -1.09 -2.97 23.40
CA TYR A 130 -1.90 -2.50 24.53
C TYR A 130 -3.37 -2.89 24.41
N TYR A 131 -4.04 -2.85 25.57
CA TYR A 131 -5.49 -2.89 25.68
C TYR A 131 -6.00 -1.50 26.10
N VAL A 132 -7.15 -1.11 25.57
CA VAL A 132 -7.93 0.01 26.08
C VAL A 132 -9.12 -0.55 26.84
N MET A 133 -9.33 -0.05 28.05
CA MET A 133 -10.41 -0.49 28.95
C MET A 133 -11.30 0.69 29.30
N THR A 134 -12.60 0.44 29.29
CA THR A 134 -13.66 1.37 29.69
C THR A 134 -14.69 0.62 30.52
N ASP A 135 -15.67 1.33 31.09
CA ASP A 135 -16.80 0.69 31.77
C ASP A 135 -17.62 -0.23 30.83
N ASN A 136 -17.52 -0.01 29.51
CA ASN A 136 -18.22 -0.78 28.48
C ASN A 136 -17.40 -1.96 27.92
N GLY A 137 -16.23 -2.26 28.49
CA GLY A 137 -15.43 -3.44 28.18
C GLY A 137 -13.96 -3.16 27.89
N GLN A 138 -13.32 -4.05 27.15
CA GLN A 138 -11.92 -3.91 26.72
C GLN A 138 -11.76 -4.22 25.23
N LEU A 139 -10.84 -3.52 24.57
CA LEU A 139 -10.40 -3.82 23.20
C LEU A 139 -8.89 -3.84 23.12
N SER A 140 -8.33 -4.75 22.32
CA SER A 140 -6.91 -4.71 21.95
C SER A 140 -6.64 -3.66 20.88
N ASP A 141 -5.37 -3.24 20.77
CA ASP A 141 -4.89 -2.42 19.65
C ASP A 141 -5.22 -3.03 18.27
N VAL A 142 -5.25 -4.35 18.17
CA VAL A 142 -5.60 -5.01 16.90
C VAL A 142 -7.09 -4.92 16.60
N GLN A 143 -7.95 -5.10 17.61
CA GLN A 143 -9.40 -4.92 17.41
C GLN A 143 -9.71 -3.47 17.03
N LEU A 144 -9.00 -2.50 17.62
CA LEU A 144 -9.11 -1.09 17.25
C LEU A 144 -8.62 -0.83 15.81
N ALA A 145 -7.51 -1.46 15.41
CA ALA A 145 -6.99 -1.38 14.04
C ALA A 145 -7.97 -1.97 13.01
N ASP A 146 -8.64 -3.08 13.34
CA ASP A 146 -9.66 -3.70 12.49
C ASP A 146 -10.90 -2.81 12.37
N LEU A 147 -11.35 -2.19 13.47
CA LEU A 147 -12.43 -1.20 13.43
C LEU A 147 -12.08 -0.01 12.54
N TRP A 148 -10.86 0.54 12.64
CA TRP A 148 -10.40 1.61 11.76
C TRP A 148 -10.45 1.18 10.29
N LEU A 149 -9.85 0.02 9.97
CA LEU A 149 -9.79 -0.46 8.59
C LEU A 149 -11.19 -0.70 8.00
N ASN A 150 -12.11 -1.31 8.76
CA ASN A 150 -13.41 -1.75 8.27
C ASN A 150 -14.56 -0.74 8.46
N SER A 151 -14.37 0.29 9.28
CA SER A 151 -15.44 1.24 9.58
C SER A 151 -15.10 2.67 9.14
N ASP A 152 -13.84 3.07 9.31
CA ASP A 152 -13.39 4.44 9.05
C ASP A 152 -12.71 4.56 7.66
N ALA A 153 -11.83 3.62 7.29
CA ALA A 153 -10.94 3.77 6.12
C ALA A 153 -11.43 3.06 4.83
N LEU A 154 -11.60 1.72 4.83
CA LEU A 154 -11.81 0.96 3.58
C LEU A 154 -13.24 0.47 3.38
N HIS A 155 -13.97 0.24 4.47
CA HIS A 155 -15.34 -0.20 4.43
C HIS A 155 -16.19 0.74 5.30
N THR A 156 -17.50 0.74 5.07
CA THR A 156 -18.46 1.57 5.83
C THR A 156 -19.23 0.70 6.81
N GLN A 157 -18.56 -0.28 7.43
CA GLN A 157 -19.24 -1.17 8.36
C GLN A 157 -19.57 -0.40 9.64
N PRO A 158 -20.83 -0.43 10.12
CA PRO A 158 -21.17 0.23 11.36
C PRO A 158 -20.52 -0.49 12.54
N ILE A 159 -19.77 0.26 13.36
CA ILE A 159 -19.21 -0.23 14.62
C ILE A 159 -20.36 -0.71 15.53
N GLN A 160 -20.38 -2.00 15.85
CA GLN A 160 -21.47 -2.59 16.65
C GLN A 160 -21.18 -2.56 18.15
N SER A 161 -19.92 -2.75 18.56
CA SER A 161 -19.53 -2.85 19.96
C SER A 161 -19.68 -1.51 20.70
N ALA A 162 -20.16 -1.56 21.95
CA ALA A 162 -20.34 -0.37 22.78
C ALA A 162 -19.01 0.36 23.02
N ILE A 163 -17.99 -0.36 23.50
CA ILE A 163 -16.63 0.18 23.64
C ILE A 163 -16.07 0.71 22.30
N GLY A 164 -16.33 0.05 21.17
CA GLY A 164 -15.85 0.53 19.87
C GLY A 164 -16.42 1.90 19.49
N LYS A 165 -17.67 2.18 19.88
CA LYS A 165 -18.33 3.48 19.71
C LYS A 165 -17.81 4.54 20.67
N ASP A 166 -17.35 4.14 21.86
CA ASP A 166 -16.74 5.05 22.84
C ASP A 166 -15.34 5.51 22.40
N MET A 167 -14.68 4.73 21.55
CA MET A 167 -13.36 5.08 21.04
C MET A 167 -13.44 6.19 20.00
N SER A 168 -12.47 7.10 20.06
CA SER A 168 -12.32 8.14 19.04
C SER A 168 -11.69 7.58 17.77
N LEU A 169 -11.88 8.26 16.65
CA LEU A 169 -11.16 7.99 15.40
C LEU A 169 -9.64 7.97 15.63
N ASN A 170 -9.12 8.93 16.40
CA ASN A 170 -7.69 9.04 16.68
C ASN A 170 -7.14 7.81 17.43
N GLU A 171 -7.89 7.25 18.38
CA GLU A 171 -7.44 6.05 19.11
C GLU A 171 -7.44 4.82 18.20
N ARG A 172 -8.46 4.68 17.35
CA ARG A 172 -8.50 3.61 16.34
C ARG A 172 -7.37 3.75 15.31
N TYR A 173 -7.13 4.97 14.82
CA TYR A 173 -6.04 5.27 13.90
C TYR A 173 -4.66 5.01 14.52
N LYS A 174 -4.43 5.43 15.77
CA LYS A 174 -3.19 5.14 16.51
C LYS A 174 -2.91 3.64 16.58
N ALA A 175 -3.94 2.84 16.84
CA ALA A 175 -3.81 1.39 16.88
C ALA A 175 -3.50 0.80 15.49
N ALA A 176 -4.23 1.24 14.45
CA ALA A 176 -3.96 0.85 13.07
C ALA A 176 -2.54 1.21 12.62
N ALA A 177 -2.07 2.41 12.97
CA ALA A 177 -0.73 2.88 12.68
C ALA A 177 0.33 1.90 13.17
N GLY A 178 0.24 1.44 14.42
CA GLY A 178 1.16 0.46 14.99
C GLY A 178 1.08 -0.91 14.30
N VAL A 179 -0.13 -1.47 14.17
CA VAL A 179 -0.35 -2.82 13.62
C VAL A 179 0.12 -2.93 12.16
N TYR A 180 -0.34 -2.03 11.28
CA TYR A 180 0.04 -2.09 9.87
C TYR A 180 1.49 -1.67 9.61
N SER A 181 2.10 -0.84 10.46
CA SER A 181 3.54 -0.58 10.38
C SER A 181 4.36 -1.84 10.69
N ARG A 182 3.95 -2.65 11.68
CA ARG A 182 4.59 -3.95 11.98
C ARG A 182 4.44 -4.95 10.84
N ILE A 183 3.24 -5.06 10.26
CA ILE A 183 3.00 -5.90 9.07
C ILE A 183 3.89 -5.45 7.90
N GLY A 184 3.99 -4.13 7.68
CA GLY A 184 4.86 -3.55 6.67
C GLY A 184 6.34 -3.91 6.87
N ALA A 185 6.83 -3.88 8.11
CA ALA A 185 8.18 -4.30 8.44
C ALA A 185 8.39 -5.80 8.17
N CYS A 186 7.47 -6.68 8.58
CA CYS A 186 7.53 -8.12 8.26
C CYS A 186 7.62 -8.38 6.75
N LEU A 187 6.79 -7.67 5.97
CA LEU A 187 6.82 -7.74 4.52
C LEU A 187 8.17 -7.33 3.97
N GLN A 188 8.72 -6.20 4.42
CA GLN A 188 10.02 -5.70 4.00
C GLN A 188 11.15 -6.68 4.32
N TYR A 189 11.19 -7.24 5.54
CA TYR A 189 12.19 -8.24 5.92
C TYR A 189 12.10 -9.50 5.05
N THR A 190 10.88 -9.96 4.76
CA THR A 190 10.66 -11.14 3.91
C THR A 190 11.08 -10.86 2.46
N TYR A 191 10.81 -9.67 1.94
CA TYR A 191 11.28 -9.26 0.63
C TYR A 191 12.82 -9.22 0.56
N ILE A 192 13.47 -8.63 1.56
CA ILE A 192 14.94 -8.58 1.64
C ILE A 192 15.51 -10.00 1.70
N PHE A 193 14.90 -10.88 2.49
CA PHE A 193 15.30 -12.28 2.59
C PHE A 193 15.19 -13.02 1.24
N VAL A 194 14.06 -12.92 0.54
CA VAL A 194 13.89 -13.52 -0.80
C VAL A 194 14.91 -12.93 -1.79
N ASN A 195 15.12 -11.62 -1.76
CA ASN A 195 16.09 -10.97 -2.63
C ASN A 195 17.53 -11.46 -2.36
N TYR A 196 17.89 -11.67 -1.09
CA TYR A 196 19.18 -12.23 -0.70
C TYR A 196 19.35 -13.66 -1.23
N LEU A 197 18.35 -14.52 -1.07
CA LEU A 197 18.41 -15.89 -1.60
C LEU A 197 18.62 -15.91 -3.12
N VAL A 198 17.97 -15.00 -3.86
CA VAL A 198 18.15 -14.87 -5.31
C VAL A 198 19.54 -14.34 -5.66
N SER A 199 20.04 -13.32 -4.95
CA SER A 199 21.35 -12.74 -5.24
C SER A 199 22.50 -13.72 -4.99
N GLU A 200 22.36 -14.61 -4.02
CA GLU A 200 23.32 -15.68 -3.71
C GLU A 200 23.13 -16.93 -4.58
N GLY A 201 22.17 -16.94 -5.51
CA GLY A 201 21.88 -18.09 -6.37
C GLY A 201 21.28 -19.30 -5.64
N LEU A 202 20.77 -19.10 -4.42
CA LEU A 202 20.11 -20.12 -3.60
C LEU A 202 18.64 -20.33 -3.97
N LEU A 203 18.05 -19.34 -4.64
CA LEU A 203 16.67 -19.37 -5.13
C LEU A 203 16.62 -18.84 -6.57
N GLU A 204 16.08 -19.64 -7.48
CA GLU A 204 15.89 -19.21 -8.87
C GLU A 204 14.49 -18.64 -9.11
N LEU A 205 14.42 -17.36 -9.46
CA LEU A 205 13.20 -16.67 -9.90
C LEU A 205 13.47 -15.95 -11.23
N ASP A 206 12.41 -15.68 -12.00
CA ASP A 206 12.53 -14.83 -13.17
C ASP A 206 12.97 -13.41 -12.78
N ARG A 207 13.97 -12.87 -13.47
CA ARG A 207 14.52 -11.53 -13.23
C ARG A 207 13.46 -10.44 -13.43
N SER A 208 12.48 -10.66 -14.29
CA SER A 208 11.33 -9.76 -14.52
C SER A 208 10.61 -9.41 -13.22
N ALA A 209 10.50 -10.33 -12.25
CA ALA A 209 9.88 -10.05 -10.95
C ALA A 209 10.56 -8.89 -10.20
N PHE A 210 11.85 -8.65 -10.44
CA PHE A 210 12.66 -7.60 -9.82
C PHE A 210 12.85 -6.36 -10.69
N THR A 211 12.63 -6.46 -12.00
CA THR A 211 12.89 -5.36 -12.95
C THR A 211 11.63 -4.74 -13.51
N GLU A 212 10.50 -5.46 -13.58
CA GLU A 212 9.26 -4.92 -14.11
C GLU A 212 8.82 -3.67 -13.31
N PRO A 213 8.30 -2.63 -13.99
CA PRO A 213 7.73 -1.47 -13.32
C PRO A 213 6.55 -1.86 -12.41
N VAL A 214 6.57 -1.38 -11.17
CA VAL A 214 5.51 -1.62 -10.17
C VAL A 214 4.71 -0.36 -9.84
N VAL A 215 5.11 0.77 -10.44
CA VAL A 215 4.45 2.07 -10.39
C VAL A 215 4.31 2.54 -11.84
N ALA A 216 3.16 3.13 -12.17
CA ALA A 216 2.93 3.71 -13.48
C ALA A 216 3.51 5.13 -13.54
N ASP A 217 4.01 5.52 -14.70
CA ASP A 217 4.32 6.92 -14.97
C ASP A 217 3.05 7.76 -14.94
N SER A 218 3.14 8.93 -14.32
CA SER A 218 2.04 9.91 -14.28
C SER A 218 1.95 10.75 -15.55
N GLU A 219 2.96 10.66 -16.41
CA GLU A 219 3.01 11.34 -17.69
C GLU A 219 2.93 10.30 -18.80
N ILE A 220 1.97 10.48 -19.70
CA ILE A 220 1.75 9.61 -20.85
C ILE A 220 2.11 10.41 -22.09
N ASP A 221 3.29 10.17 -22.63
CA ASP A 221 3.70 10.64 -23.94
C ASP A 221 3.58 9.49 -24.94
N GLN A 222 2.55 9.56 -25.79
CA GLN A 222 2.30 8.55 -26.81
C GLN A 222 1.95 9.21 -28.15
N PRO A 223 2.69 8.91 -29.23
CA PRO A 223 2.32 9.33 -30.57
C PRO A 223 0.91 8.83 -30.92
N THR A 224 -0.01 9.77 -31.13
CA THR A 224 -1.43 9.47 -31.37
C THR A 224 -1.91 10.16 -32.64
N GLN A 225 -2.75 9.47 -33.40
CA GLN A 225 -3.50 10.04 -34.51
C GLN A 225 -4.94 10.26 -34.08
N ALA A 226 -5.46 11.48 -34.27
CA ALA A 226 -6.84 11.81 -33.97
C ALA A 226 -7.57 12.19 -35.26
N TYR A 227 -8.76 11.63 -35.47
CA TYR A 227 -9.61 11.90 -36.63
C TYR A 227 -10.97 12.44 -36.20
N CYS A 228 -11.62 13.19 -37.08
CA CYS A 228 -12.94 13.77 -36.86
C CYS A 228 -13.81 13.70 -38.11
N VAL A 229 -15.12 13.80 -37.90
CA VAL A 229 -16.16 13.89 -38.92
C VAL A 229 -17.29 14.75 -38.36
N PRO A 230 -18.04 15.50 -39.18
CA PRO A 230 -19.24 16.19 -38.72
C PRO A 230 -20.25 15.24 -38.06
N LEU A 231 -21.05 15.76 -37.12
CA LEU A 231 -22.11 14.99 -36.47
C LEU A 231 -23.06 14.36 -37.50
N GLY A 232 -23.21 13.04 -37.43
CA GLY A 232 -24.00 12.26 -38.38
C GLY A 232 -23.34 11.99 -39.74
N GLY A 233 -22.10 12.45 -39.96
CA GLY A 233 -21.40 12.29 -41.24
C GLY A 233 -20.86 10.88 -41.52
N ALA A 234 -20.54 10.11 -40.47
CA ALA A 234 -20.19 8.70 -40.57
C ALA A 234 -20.49 7.99 -39.24
N PRO A 235 -20.78 6.67 -39.25
CA PRO A 235 -20.83 5.88 -38.03
C PRO A 235 -19.44 5.81 -37.39
N MET A 236 -19.38 5.75 -36.06
CA MET A 236 -18.13 5.55 -35.33
C MET A 236 -17.53 4.19 -35.71
N PRO A 237 -16.29 4.13 -36.24
CA PRO A 237 -15.65 2.87 -36.57
C PRO A 237 -15.37 2.08 -35.28
N THR A 238 -15.49 0.76 -35.38
CA THR A 238 -15.13 -0.15 -34.29
C THR A 238 -13.67 -0.61 -34.39
N ASP A 239 -13.07 -0.46 -35.57
CA ASP A 239 -11.68 -0.79 -35.87
C ASP A 239 -11.04 0.32 -36.74
N MET A 240 -9.77 0.63 -36.51
CA MET A 240 -9.03 1.63 -37.29
C MET A 240 -8.86 1.23 -38.76
N THR A 241 -8.94 -0.06 -39.09
CA THR A 241 -8.94 -0.57 -40.47
C THR A 241 -10.23 -0.25 -41.22
N GLU A 242 -11.32 0.06 -40.51
CA GLU A 242 -12.61 0.46 -41.06
C GLU A 242 -12.71 1.99 -41.25
N LEU A 243 -11.66 2.73 -40.90
CA LEU A 243 -11.63 4.17 -40.97
C LEU A 243 -11.65 4.63 -42.44
N ASP A 244 -12.82 5.08 -42.88
CA ASP A 244 -13.01 5.69 -44.19
C ASP A 244 -12.41 7.11 -44.19
N LEU A 245 -11.15 7.22 -44.60
CA LEU A 245 -10.40 8.48 -44.71
C LEU A 245 -11.01 9.50 -45.70
N THR A 246 -12.00 9.10 -46.50
CA THR A 246 -12.76 10.05 -47.31
C THR A 246 -13.78 10.85 -46.50
N LYS A 247 -14.19 10.30 -45.34
CA LYS A 247 -15.16 10.91 -44.42
C LYS A 247 -14.50 11.41 -43.14
N TRP A 248 -13.58 10.63 -42.61
CA TRP A 248 -12.81 10.93 -41.40
C TRP A 248 -11.53 11.65 -41.78
N LYS A 249 -11.33 12.85 -41.21
CA LYS A 249 -10.15 13.67 -41.46
C LYS A 249 -9.32 13.82 -40.20
N PRO A 250 -7.98 13.89 -40.28
CA PRO A 250 -7.17 14.22 -39.13
C PRO A 250 -7.65 15.52 -38.46
N VAL A 251 -7.74 15.53 -37.14
CA VAL A 251 -8.28 16.68 -36.38
C VAL A 251 -7.54 17.98 -36.69
N HIS A 252 -6.23 17.90 -36.89
CA HIS A 252 -5.41 19.07 -37.21
C HIS A 252 -5.62 19.63 -38.62
N GLU A 253 -6.32 18.89 -39.49
CA GLU A 253 -6.69 19.33 -40.85
C GLU A 253 -8.10 19.92 -40.91
N ASP A 254 -8.91 19.82 -39.85
CA ASP A 254 -10.24 20.45 -39.80
C ASP A 254 -10.10 21.95 -39.47
N PRO A 255 -10.40 22.86 -40.41
CA PRO A 255 -10.17 24.29 -40.22
C PRO A 255 -11.11 24.93 -39.19
N GLU A 256 -12.34 24.43 -39.04
CA GLU A 256 -13.28 24.96 -38.05
C GLU A 256 -12.86 24.54 -36.64
N LEU A 257 -12.47 23.28 -36.48
CA LEU A 257 -12.01 22.73 -35.21
C LEU A 257 -10.70 23.41 -34.78
N MET A 258 -9.75 23.61 -35.71
CA MET A 258 -8.50 24.31 -35.44
C MET A 258 -8.69 25.80 -35.14
N ARG A 259 -9.73 26.45 -35.68
CA ARG A 259 -10.10 27.82 -35.32
C ARG A 259 -10.57 27.91 -33.87
N VAL A 260 -11.39 26.96 -33.43
CA VAL A 260 -11.86 26.88 -32.03
C VAL A 260 -10.69 26.58 -31.08
N VAL A 261 -9.81 25.65 -31.43
CA VAL A 261 -8.64 25.30 -30.62
C VAL A 261 -7.71 26.51 -30.45
N ARG A 262 -7.36 27.21 -31.54
CA ARG A 262 -6.51 28.40 -31.46
C ARG A 262 -7.12 29.52 -30.63
N GLY A 263 -8.42 29.77 -30.79
CA GLY A 263 -9.11 30.78 -29.97
C GLY A 263 -9.10 30.46 -28.47
N LYS A 264 -9.21 29.17 -28.11
CA LYS A 264 -9.10 28.73 -26.71
C LYS A 264 -7.67 28.82 -26.16
N VAL A 265 -6.66 28.52 -26.97
CA VAL A 265 -5.25 28.65 -26.58
C VAL A 265 -4.90 30.12 -26.33
N GLN A 266 -5.28 31.02 -27.24
CA GLN A 266 -5.07 32.47 -27.08
C GLN A 266 -5.78 33.01 -25.82
N ALA A 267 -7.03 32.61 -25.57
CA ALA A 267 -7.74 33.03 -24.36
C ALA A 267 -7.12 32.48 -23.06
N ALA A 268 -6.47 31.32 -23.10
CA ALA A 268 -5.76 30.76 -21.96
C ALA A 268 -4.41 31.48 -21.70
N GLU A 269 -3.71 31.86 -22.76
CA GLU A 269 -2.48 32.64 -22.69
C GLU A 269 -2.76 34.08 -22.19
N GLU A 270 -3.84 34.71 -22.63
CA GLU A 270 -4.27 36.05 -22.18
C GLU A 270 -4.88 36.05 -20.76
N GLY A 271 -5.36 34.90 -20.28
CA GLY A 271 -6.00 34.73 -18.98
C GLY A 271 -5.08 34.29 -17.84
N THR A 272 -3.78 34.06 -18.11
CA THR A 272 -2.79 33.70 -17.09
C THR A 272 -2.11 34.99 -16.62
N PRO A 273 -2.39 35.52 -15.42
CA PRO A 273 -1.64 36.67 -14.93
C PRO A 273 -0.19 36.24 -14.74
N GLU A 274 0.76 36.98 -15.32
CA GLU A 274 2.17 36.86 -14.97
C GLU A 274 2.30 37.00 -13.45
N ALA A 275 2.64 35.89 -12.78
CA ALA A 275 2.96 35.91 -11.36
C ALA A 275 4.23 36.73 -11.18
N SER A 276 4.05 37.99 -10.79
CA SER A 276 5.09 38.85 -10.20
C SER A 276 5.35 38.49 -8.75
#